data_AF-A0AAU2GDI6-F1
#
_entry.id   AF-A0AAU2GDI6-F1
#
_cell.length_a   1.000
_cell.length_b   1.000
_cell.length_c   1.000
_cell.angle_alpha   90.00
_cell.angle_beta   90.00
_cell.angle_gamma   90.00
#
_symmetry.space_group_name_H-M   'P 1'
#
loop_
_entity.id
_entity.type
_entity.pdbx_description
1 polymer ?
#
loop_
_entity_poly.entity_id
_entity_poly.type
_entity_poly.pdbx_seq_one_letter_code
_entity_poly.pdbx_strand_id
1 'polypeptide(L)'
;MSTQGEVADLVPVPVPVRWRTAMEAALYGPDGFYVRPGGPGPAGHFRTSVHASPLYAGAVARLLQRVDAELGHPQELDLVDVGAGRGELLTGVLGALPAQLAARVRPYAVERAERPGALDPRIRWVPEPPEGTRGLLFANEWLDNVPLEIAEDGHYVLVARDGTESPGPAVDGADLAWLERWWPGPGRAEIGRARDEAWAEAVATVDRGLAVAVDYAHVLEARPPYGTLTGFRAGREVPPVPDGTCDVTAHVALDACAGSGAVLVSQREALTALGVSGARPPLALATSDPAGYVRALACAGEAAELTARGGLGDFGWLVQPVGVAPWPA
;
A
#
# COMPACT_ATOMS: atom_id res chain seq x y z
N MET A 1 -64.59 -16.09 -11.59
CA MET A 1 -63.36 -16.72 -11.03
C MET A 1 -62.26 -16.50 -12.05
N SER A 2 -61.52 -15.40 -11.92
CA SER A 2 -60.35 -15.09 -12.74
C SER A 2 -59.13 -15.17 -11.85
N THR A 3 -58.29 -16.17 -12.08
CA THR A 3 -56.95 -16.27 -11.48
C THR A 3 -56.01 -15.40 -12.31
N GLN A 4 -55.71 -14.20 -11.82
CA GLN A 4 -54.54 -13.45 -12.28
C GLN A 4 -53.30 -14.13 -11.71
N GLY A 5 -52.46 -14.67 -12.60
CA GLY A 5 -51.14 -15.14 -12.26
C GLY A 5 -50.25 -13.94 -11.93
N GLU A 6 -49.77 -13.92 -10.70
CA GLU A 6 -48.78 -12.98 -10.21
C GLU A 6 -47.43 -13.33 -10.87
N VAL A 7 -47.04 -12.56 -11.89
CA VAL A 7 -45.70 -12.63 -12.45
C VAL A 7 -44.82 -11.90 -11.45
N ALA A 8 -44.16 -12.65 -10.56
CA ALA A 8 -43.11 -12.10 -9.72
C ALA A 8 -42.05 -11.49 -10.65
N ASP A 9 -41.82 -10.19 -10.53
CA ASP A 9 -40.70 -9.51 -11.17
C ASP A 9 -39.42 -10.21 -10.72
N LEU A 10 -38.85 -11.03 -11.61
CA LEU A 10 -37.53 -11.61 -11.44
C LEU A 10 -36.54 -10.46 -11.47
N VAL A 11 -36.17 -9.97 -10.29
CA VAL A 11 -34.99 -9.11 -10.13
C VAL A 11 -33.84 -9.84 -10.80
N PRO A 12 -33.19 -9.27 -11.83
CA PRO A 12 -32.08 -9.94 -12.49
C PRO A 12 -31.04 -10.29 -11.43
N VAL A 13 -30.76 -11.58 -11.26
CA VAL A 13 -29.65 -12.02 -10.42
C VAL A 13 -28.41 -11.37 -11.01
N PRO A 14 -27.67 -10.54 -10.25
CA PRO A 14 -26.47 -9.90 -10.77
C PRO A 14 -25.53 -10.97 -11.32
N VAL A 15 -25.15 -10.85 -12.58
CA VAL A 15 -24.26 -11.80 -13.24
C VAL A 15 -22.90 -11.71 -12.53
N PRO A 16 -22.35 -12.83 -12.01
CA PRO A 16 -21.00 -12.85 -11.45
C PRO A 16 -19.98 -12.29 -12.44
N VAL A 17 -19.09 -11.44 -11.96
CA VAL A 17 -18.03 -10.81 -12.77
C VAL A 17 -16.66 -11.26 -12.29
N ARG A 18 -15.60 -10.98 -13.05
CA ARG A 18 -14.25 -11.28 -12.58
C ARG A 18 -13.88 -10.44 -11.35
N TRP A 19 -13.00 -10.97 -10.50
CA TRP A 19 -12.61 -10.33 -9.25
C TRP A 19 -12.06 -8.91 -9.44
N ARG A 20 -11.25 -8.65 -10.48
CA ARG A 20 -10.72 -7.30 -10.72
C ARG A 20 -11.83 -6.26 -10.90
N THR A 21 -12.84 -6.60 -11.70
CA THR A 21 -14.01 -5.74 -11.95
C THR A 21 -14.84 -5.53 -10.69
N ALA A 22 -15.05 -6.60 -9.92
CA ALA A 22 -15.79 -6.52 -8.66
C ALA A 22 -15.07 -5.66 -7.62
N MET A 23 -13.74 -5.85 -7.46
CA MET A 23 -12.89 -5.06 -6.56
C MET A 23 -12.85 -3.59 -6.96
N GLU A 24 -12.65 -3.25 -8.24
CA GLU A 24 -12.64 -1.84 -8.69
C GLU A 24 -13.97 -1.14 -8.34
N ALA A 25 -15.10 -1.80 -8.60
CA ALA A 25 -16.41 -1.25 -8.26
C ALA A 25 -16.62 -1.11 -6.74
N ALA A 26 -16.20 -2.12 -5.96
CA ALA A 26 -16.37 -2.14 -4.51
C ALA A 26 -15.45 -1.16 -3.76
N LEU A 27 -14.24 -0.93 -4.25
CA LEU A 27 -13.25 -0.08 -3.60
C LEU A 27 -13.34 1.37 -4.08
N TYR A 28 -13.53 1.58 -5.39
CA TYR A 28 -13.39 2.87 -6.05
C TYR A 28 -14.59 3.32 -6.88
N GLY A 29 -15.65 2.52 -6.97
CA GLY A 29 -16.91 2.92 -7.60
C GLY A 29 -17.65 4.03 -6.82
N PRO A 30 -18.80 4.53 -7.29
CA PRO A 30 -19.52 5.64 -6.66
C PRO A 30 -19.84 5.45 -5.17
N ASP A 31 -20.14 4.21 -4.76
CA ASP A 31 -20.38 3.81 -3.36
C ASP A 31 -19.18 3.07 -2.74
N GLY A 32 -18.01 3.18 -3.38
CA GLY A 32 -16.82 2.42 -3.08
C GLY A 32 -16.27 2.69 -1.67
N PHE A 33 -15.63 1.68 -1.09
CA PHE A 33 -15.11 1.71 0.26
C PHE A 33 -14.22 2.93 0.54
N TYR A 34 -13.34 3.30 -0.41
CA TYR A 34 -12.37 4.38 -0.24
C TYR A 34 -12.90 5.77 -0.62
N VAL A 35 -13.87 5.85 -1.54
CA VAL A 35 -14.27 7.12 -2.17
C VAL A 35 -15.61 7.66 -1.68
N ARG A 36 -16.42 6.86 -0.98
CA ARG A 36 -17.75 7.32 -0.53
C ARG A 36 -17.66 8.51 0.45
N PRO A 37 -18.45 9.59 0.24
CA PRO A 37 -18.48 10.73 1.16
C PRO A 37 -18.93 10.32 2.58
N GLY A 38 -18.21 10.79 3.60
CA GLY A 38 -18.52 10.50 5.00
C GLY A 38 -18.36 9.02 5.39
N GLY A 39 -17.79 8.20 4.51
CA GLY A 39 -17.38 6.85 4.83
C GLY A 39 -16.32 6.85 5.94
N PRO A 40 -16.15 5.70 6.63
CA PRO A 40 -15.10 5.53 7.63
C PRO A 40 -13.69 5.75 7.05
N GLY A 41 -13.52 5.60 5.73
CA GLY A 41 -12.23 5.63 5.06
C GLY A 41 -11.26 4.56 5.59
N PRO A 42 -10.00 4.56 5.13
CA PRO A 42 -8.97 3.68 5.68
C PRO A 42 -8.76 3.89 7.20
N ALA A 43 -8.84 5.15 7.64
CA ALA A 43 -8.55 5.57 9.02
C ALA A 43 -9.55 5.07 10.08
N GLY A 44 -10.76 4.65 9.69
CA GLY A 44 -11.75 4.07 10.59
C GLY A 44 -11.56 2.57 10.86
N HIS A 45 -10.63 1.92 10.15
CA HIS A 45 -10.57 0.46 10.08
C HIS A 45 -9.20 -0.15 10.35
N PHE A 46 -8.08 0.55 10.16
CA PHE A 46 -6.75 -0.06 10.29
C PHE A 46 -5.76 0.78 11.07
N ARG A 47 -4.92 0.09 11.86
CA ARG A 47 -3.69 0.66 12.43
C ARG A 47 -2.53 0.26 11.51
N THR A 48 -2.29 1.06 10.47
CA THR A 48 -1.16 0.89 9.54
C THR A 48 0.15 1.35 10.17
N SER A 49 1.30 1.09 9.52
CA SER A 49 2.62 1.57 10.01
C SER A 49 2.66 3.09 10.19
N VAL A 50 1.95 3.84 9.33
CA VAL A 50 1.80 5.30 9.39
C VAL A 50 1.08 5.74 10.68
N HIS A 51 0.09 4.97 11.12
CA HIS A 51 -0.68 5.23 12.34
C HIS A 51 -0.06 4.61 13.59
N ALA A 52 0.87 3.66 13.42
CA ALA A 52 1.47 2.94 14.52
C ALA A 52 2.40 3.84 15.35
N SER A 53 3.24 4.65 14.70
CA SER A 53 4.21 5.52 15.36
C SER A 53 4.74 6.64 14.46
N PRO A 54 5.01 7.85 15.02
CA PRO A 54 5.70 8.93 14.30
C PRO A 54 7.12 8.54 13.84
N LEU A 55 7.72 7.47 14.39
CA LEU A 55 9.03 6.96 13.98
C LEU A 55 9.05 6.52 12.51
N TYR A 56 7.93 6.04 11.98
CA TYR A 56 7.82 5.65 10.57
C TYR A 56 7.98 6.85 9.65
N ALA A 57 7.22 7.93 9.89
CA ALA A 57 7.35 9.18 9.14
C ALA A 57 8.75 9.80 9.30
N GLY A 58 9.36 9.69 10.49
CA GLY A 58 10.74 10.10 10.71
C GLY A 58 11.75 9.27 9.89
N ALA A 59 11.51 7.98 9.67
CA ALA A 59 12.33 7.14 8.82
C ALA A 59 12.21 7.55 7.34
N VAL A 60 11.00 7.78 6.85
CA VAL A 60 10.76 8.30 5.49
C VAL A 60 11.39 9.68 5.29
N ALA A 61 11.33 10.56 6.30
CA ALA A 61 12.03 11.84 6.27
C ALA A 61 13.56 11.70 6.17
N ARG A 62 14.15 10.67 6.79
CA ARG A 62 15.58 10.35 6.66
C ARG A 62 15.90 9.73 5.30
N LEU A 63 14.99 8.96 4.71
CA LEU A 63 15.13 8.48 3.34
C LEU A 63 15.12 9.64 2.34
N LEU A 64 14.17 10.58 2.49
CA LEU A 64 14.11 11.80 1.67
C LEU A 64 15.41 12.63 1.77
N GLN A 65 15.99 12.75 2.97
CA GLN A 65 17.30 13.42 3.14
C GLN A 65 18.45 12.70 2.42
N ARG A 66 18.42 11.37 2.33
CA ARG A 66 19.43 10.61 1.56
C ARG A 66 19.25 10.85 0.06
N VAL A 67 18.02 10.76 -0.43
CA VAL A 67 17.68 11.04 -1.85
C VAL A 67 18.09 12.47 -2.21
N ASP A 68 17.81 13.42 -1.34
CA ASP A 68 18.22 14.81 -1.51
C ASP A 68 19.74 14.99 -1.69
N ALA A 69 20.53 14.36 -0.81
CA ALA A 69 21.99 14.41 -0.90
C ALA A 69 22.51 13.77 -2.19
N GLU A 70 21.95 12.62 -2.57
CA GLU A 70 22.29 11.90 -3.81
C GLU A 70 21.93 12.70 -5.08
N LEU A 71 20.86 13.50 -5.01
CA LEU A 71 20.46 14.42 -6.07
C LEU A 71 21.27 15.72 -6.11
N GLY A 72 22.18 15.93 -5.16
CA GLY A 72 23.04 17.11 -5.07
C GLY A 72 22.34 18.34 -4.50
N HIS A 73 21.39 18.15 -3.57
CA HIS A 73 20.63 19.22 -2.91
C HIS A 73 19.95 20.19 -3.91
N PRO A 74 19.02 19.71 -4.75
CA PRO A 74 18.35 20.54 -5.74
C PRO A 74 17.55 21.68 -5.08
N GLN A 75 17.30 22.76 -5.84
CA GLN A 75 16.51 23.90 -5.35
C GLN A 75 15.08 23.52 -4.96
N GLU A 76 14.51 22.49 -5.59
CA GLU A 76 13.22 21.90 -5.26
C GLU A 76 13.38 20.38 -5.19
N LEU A 77 12.65 19.74 -4.28
CA LEU A 77 12.67 18.29 -4.10
C LEU A 77 11.24 17.78 -3.95
N ASP A 78 10.84 16.86 -4.82
CA ASP A 78 9.48 16.30 -4.77
C ASP A 78 9.37 15.20 -3.72
N LEU A 79 8.27 15.20 -2.99
CA LEU A 79 7.84 14.11 -2.10
C LEU A 79 6.43 13.71 -2.52
N VAL A 80 6.29 12.54 -3.13
CA VAL A 80 5.02 12.01 -3.64
C VAL A 80 4.60 10.84 -2.76
N ASP A 81 3.40 10.92 -2.20
CA ASP A 81 2.75 9.87 -1.41
C ASP A 81 1.59 9.30 -2.22
N VAL A 82 1.68 8.04 -2.64
CA VAL A 82 0.68 7.35 -3.48
C VAL A 82 -0.24 6.52 -2.61
N GLY A 83 -1.56 6.73 -2.75
CA GLY A 83 -2.52 6.23 -1.77
C GLY A 83 -2.41 7.01 -0.47
N ALA A 84 -2.32 8.35 -0.55
CA ALA A 84 -1.98 9.21 0.57
C ALA A 84 -3.01 9.19 1.72
N GLY A 85 -4.17 8.56 1.55
CA GLY A 85 -5.19 8.44 2.58
C GLY A 85 -5.76 9.79 2.94
N ARG A 86 -5.46 10.32 4.14
CA ARG A 86 -5.82 11.69 4.53
C ARG A 86 -4.59 12.57 4.72
N GLY A 87 -3.44 12.14 4.21
CA GLY A 87 -2.16 12.85 4.25
C GLY A 87 -1.40 12.69 5.57
N GLU A 88 -1.69 11.64 6.35
CA GLU A 88 -1.03 11.36 7.63
C GLU A 88 0.48 11.20 7.47
N LEU A 89 0.94 10.43 6.47
CA LEU A 89 2.36 10.22 6.22
C LEU A 89 3.05 11.53 5.83
N LEU A 90 2.52 12.25 4.84
CA LEU A 90 3.05 13.57 4.43
C LEU A 90 3.12 14.55 5.61
N THR A 91 2.07 14.61 6.44
CA THR A 91 2.04 15.48 7.63
C THR A 91 3.17 15.12 8.60
N GLY A 92 3.33 13.82 8.89
CA GLY A 92 4.40 13.33 9.74
C GLY A 92 5.80 13.61 9.18
N VAL A 93 6.00 13.37 7.87
CA VAL A 93 7.29 13.58 7.20
C VAL A 93 7.65 15.06 7.23
N LEU A 94 6.73 15.94 6.80
CA LEU A 94 6.97 17.39 6.81
C LEU A 94 7.28 17.94 8.21
N GLY A 95 6.65 17.38 9.25
CA GLY A 95 6.94 17.73 10.65
C GLY A 95 8.31 17.24 11.15
N ALA A 96 8.88 16.19 10.53
CA ALA A 96 10.17 15.62 10.90
C ALA A 96 11.35 16.18 10.09
N LEU A 97 11.11 16.95 9.02
CA LEU A 97 12.16 17.50 8.17
C LEU A 97 12.88 18.70 8.82
N PRO A 98 14.22 18.83 8.63
CA PRO A 98 14.92 20.06 8.94
C PRO A 98 14.35 21.25 8.17
N ALA A 99 14.29 22.44 8.80
CA ALA A 99 13.64 23.63 8.24
C ALA A 99 14.14 24.00 6.84
N GLN A 100 15.45 23.87 6.58
CA GLN A 100 16.06 24.19 5.30
C GLN A 100 15.60 23.24 4.17
N LEU A 101 15.39 21.96 4.48
CA LEU A 101 14.86 20.99 3.53
C LEU A 101 13.35 21.18 3.37
N ALA A 102 12.62 21.32 4.48
CA ALA A 102 11.18 21.53 4.48
C ALA A 102 10.75 22.76 3.65
N ALA A 103 11.59 23.79 3.56
CA ALA A 103 11.33 25.00 2.79
C ALA A 103 11.30 24.80 1.26
N ARG A 104 11.92 23.72 0.76
CA ARG A 104 12.01 23.42 -0.68
C ARG A 104 11.38 22.10 -1.10
N VAL A 105 10.85 21.34 -0.15
CA VAL A 105 10.09 20.13 -0.45
C VAL A 105 8.75 20.53 -1.06
N ARG A 106 8.41 19.83 -2.15
CA ARG A 106 7.14 19.91 -2.87
C ARG A 106 6.32 18.65 -2.57
N PRO A 107 5.42 18.69 -1.56
CA PRO A 107 4.66 17.52 -1.17
C PRO A 107 3.43 17.32 -2.08
N TYR A 108 3.24 16.09 -2.55
CA TYR A 108 2.11 15.64 -3.36
C TYR A 108 1.43 14.46 -2.68
N ALA A 109 0.13 14.58 -2.46
CA ALA A 109 -0.75 13.48 -2.10
C ALA A 109 -1.47 13.03 -3.37
N VAL A 110 -1.17 11.81 -3.82
CA VAL A 110 -1.88 11.15 -4.92
C VAL A 110 -3.00 10.32 -4.32
N GLU A 111 -4.23 10.79 -4.50
CA GLU A 111 -5.39 10.22 -3.83
C GLU A 111 -6.68 10.48 -4.62
N ARG A 112 -7.54 9.46 -4.68
CA ARG A 112 -8.86 9.50 -5.34
C ARG A 112 -9.93 10.10 -4.42
N ALA A 113 -9.80 9.90 -3.10
CA ALA A 113 -10.71 10.45 -2.11
C ALA A 113 -10.64 11.99 -2.03
N GLU A 114 -11.66 12.59 -1.41
CA GLU A 114 -11.71 14.03 -1.21
C GLU A 114 -10.61 14.53 -0.27
N ARG A 115 -10.01 15.68 -0.61
CA ARG A 115 -8.99 16.33 0.22
C ARG A 115 -9.55 16.70 1.61
N PRO A 116 -8.90 16.31 2.70
CA PRO A 116 -9.26 16.77 4.05
C PRO A 116 -9.11 18.30 4.20
N GLY A 117 -10.14 18.96 4.74
CA GLY A 117 -10.16 20.42 4.86
C GLY A 117 -9.09 21.03 5.78
N ALA A 118 -8.55 20.28 6.73
CA ALA A 118 -7.52 20.73 7.67
C ALA A 118 -6.08 20.43 7.23
N LEU A 119 -5.89 19.83 6.04
CA LEU A 119 -4.58 19.43 5.54
C LEU A 119 -3.73 20.65 5.15
N ASP A 120 -2.44 20.62 5.47
CA ASP A 120 -1.47 21.68 5.15
C ASP A 120 -1.62 22.14 3.69
N PRO A 121 -1.85 23.45 3.42
CA PRO A 121 -2.11 23.96 2.07
C PRO A 121 -0.92 23.77 1.11
N ARG A 122 0.29 23.48 1.63
CA ARG A 122 1.46 23.14 0.80
C ARG A 122 1.35 21.77 0.15
N ILE A 123 0.61 20.84 0.76
CA ILE A 123 0.38 19.50 0.20
C ILE A 123 -0.52 19.66 -1.02
N ARG A 124 -0.04 19.30 -2.20
CA ARG A 124 -0.82 19.31 -3.44
C ARG A 124 -1.62 18.02 -3.51
N TRP A 125 -2.94 18.11 -3.69
CA TRP A 125 -3.83 16.95 -3.83
C TRP A 125 -4.07 16.70 -5.31
N VAL A 126 -3.69 15.54 -5.80
CA VAL A 126 -3.71 15.20 -7.23
C VAL A 126 -4.26 13.79 -7.44
N PRO A 127 -4.90 13.50 -8.58
CA PRO A 127 -5.45 12.16 -8.86
C PRO A 127 -4.37 11.16 -9.31
N GLU A 128 -3.25 11.66 -9.84
CA GLU A 128 -2.16 10.88 -10.44
C GLU A 128 -0.80 11.46 -10.01
N PRO A 129 0.27 10.63 -9.93
CA PRO A 129 1.61 11.11 -9.63
C PRO A 129 2.09 12.13 -10.67
N PRO A 130 2.78 13.23 -10.25
CA PRO A 130 3.23 14.23 -11.20
C PRO A 130 4.39 13.72 -12.06
N GLU A 131 4.26 13.89 -13.38
CA GLU A 131 5.34 13.61 -14.34
C GLU A 131 6.59 14.44 -14.07
N GLY A 132 7.76 13.85 -14.31
CA GLY A 132 9.06 14.49 -14.11
C GLY A 132 9.45 14.64 -12.63
N THR A 133 8.92 13.78 -11.76
CA THR A 133 9.21 13.78 -10.32
C THR A 133 10.71 13.65 -10.09
N ARG A 134 11.27 14.58 -9.32
CA ARG A 134 12.68 14.55 -8.91
C ARG A 134 12.79 14.55 -7.40
N GLY A 135 12.83 13.35 -6.81
CA GLY A 135 12.82 13.17 -5.37
C GLY A 135 12.38 11.78 -4.94
N LEU A 136 11.46 11.71 -3.98
CA LEU A 136 10.97 10.45 -3.43
C LEU A 136 9.51 10.24 -3.82
N LEU A 137 9.22 9.15 -4.51
CA LEU A 137 7.88 8.57 -4.61
C LEU A 137 7.75 7.45 -3.58
N PHE A 138 6.71 7.49 -2.77
CA PHE A 138 6.48 6.54 -1.68
C PHE A 138 5.03 6.07 -1.75
N ALA A 139 4.82 4.76 -1.75
CA ALA A 139 3.52 4.12 -1.83
C ALA A 139 3.40 3.12 -0.68
N ASN A 140 2.75 3.52 0.42
CA ASN A 140 2.57 2.66 1.58
C ASN A 140 1.18 2.03 1.55
N GLU A 141 1.09 0.71 1.52
CA GLU A 141 -0.17 -0.05 1.52
C GLU A 141 -1.08 0.38 0.36
N TRP A 142 -0.46 0.50 -0.81
CA TRP A 142 -1.13 0.93 -2.04
C TRP A 142 -1.35 -0.26 -2.98
N LEU A 143 -0.33 -1.09 -3.20
CA LEU A 143 -0.40 -2.15 -4.21
C LEU A 143 -1.34 -3.27 -3.79
N ASP A 144 -1.46 -3.54 -2.48
CA ASP A 144 -2.40 -4.53 -1.95
C ASP A 144 -3.88 -4.19 -2.25
N ASN A 145 -4.18 -2.90 -2.42
CA ASN A 145 -5.49 -2.37 -2.78
C ASN A 145 -5.70 -2.17 -4.29
N VAL A 146 -4.67 -2.37 -5.11
CA VAL A 146 -4.82 -2.38 -6.58
C VAL A 146 -5.58 -3.66 -6.99
N PRO A 147 -6.73 -3.54 -7.69
CA PRO A 147 -7.56 -4.68 -8.05
C PRO A 147 -6.84 -5.72 -8.90
N LEU A 148 -7.09 -7.00 -8.58
CA LEU A 148 -6.43 -8.14 -9.21
C LEU A 148 -7.44 -9.20 -9.66
N GLU A 149 -6.98 -10.10 -10.53
CA GLU A 149 -7.76 -11.27 -10.92
C GLU A 149 -7.37 -12.49 -10.09
N ILE A 150 -8.35 -13.32 -9.77
CA ILE A 150 -8.12 -14.62 -9.14
C ILE A 150 -8.26 -15.70 -10.20
N ALA A 151 -7.36 -16.67 -10.16
CA ALA A 151 -7.49 -17.91 -10.91
C ALA A 151 -7.56 -19.11 -9.97
N GLU A 152 -8.26 -20.15 -10.39
CA GLU A 152 -8.29 -21.47 -9.75
C GLU A 152 -8.25 -22.54 -10.84
N ASP A 153 -7.27 -23.45 -10.77
CA ASP A 153 -7.10 -24.56 -11.70
C ASP A 153 -7.18 -24.14 -13.19
N GLY A 154 -6.49 -23.04 -13.51
CA GLY A 154 -6.37 -22.51 -14.88
C GLY A 154 -7.60 -21.76 -15.40
N HIS A 155 -8.59 -21.48 -14.54
CA HIS A 155 -9.76 -20.68 -14.88
C HIS A 155 -9.83 -19.42 -14.04
N TYR A 156 -10.31 -18.31 -14.60
CA TYR A 156 -10.62 -17.13 -13.79
C TYR A 156 -11.72 -17.49 -12.79
N VAL A 157 -11.68 -16.89 -11.60
CA VAL A 157 -12.76 -16.97 -10.63
C VAL A 157 -13.68 -15.76 -10.82
N LEU A 158 -14.97 -16.03 -11.00
CA LEU A 158 -16.02 -15.02 -11.00
C LEU A 158 -16.59 -14.89 -9.60
N VAL A 159 -17.07 -13.71 -9.24
CA VAL A 159 -17.62 -13.39 -7.93
C VAL A 159 -18.91 -12.59 -8.07
N ALA A 160 -19.92 -12.99 -7.28
CA ALA A 160 -21.15 -12.24 -7.11
C ALA A 160 -21.00 -11.15 -6.03
N ARG A 161 -21.94 -10.21 -5.97
CA ARG A 161 -21.87 -9.10 -4.99
C ARG A 161 -21.84 -9.56 -3.53
N ASP A 162 -22.39 -10.74 -3.22
CA ASP A 162 -22.38 -11.34 -1.87
C ASP A 162 -21.09 -12.12 -1.55
N GLY A 163 -20.12 -12.12 -2.45
CA GLY A 163 -18.86 -12.86 -2.31
C GLY A 163 -18.91 -14.31 -2.79
N THR A 164 -20.05 -14.79 -3.31
CA THR A 164 -20.15 -16.14 -3.86
C THR A 164 -19.28 -16.28 -5.10
N GLU A 165 -18.26 -17.12 -5.02
CA GLU A 165 -17.37 -17.44 -6.14
C GLU A 165 -17.94 -18.53 -7.05
N SER A 166 -17.60 -18.47 -8.34
CA SER A 166 -17.95 -19.49 -9.33
C SER A 166 -16.88 -19.57 -10.43
N PRO A 167 -16.72 -20.73 -11.09
CA PRO A 167 -15.75 -20.88 -12.18
C PRO A 167 -16.08 -19.97 -13.37
N GLY A 168 -15.06 -19.28 -13.86
CA GLY A 168 -15.10 -18.47 -15.08
C GLY A 168 -14.46 -19.17 -16.28
N PRO A 169 -14.19 -18.42 -17.37
CA PRO A 169 -13.49 -18.95 -18.52
C PRO A 169 -12.04 -19.30 -18.19
N ALA A 170 -11.40 -20.11 -19.05
CA ALA A 170 -9.98 -20.41 -18.95
C ALA A 170 -9.14 -19.11 -18.96
N VAL A 171 -8.07 -19.10 -18.17
CA VAL A 171 -7.09 -18.00 -18.17
C VAL A 171 -6.30 -18.04 -19.48
N ASP A 172 -6.14 -16.87 -20.09
CA ASP A 172 -5.50 -16.71 -21.40
C ASP A 172 -4.61 -15.47 -21.46
N GLY A 173 -3.86 -15.34 -22.56
CA GLY A 173 -3.10 -14.14 -22.90
C GLY A 173 -2.07 -13.74 -21.84
N ALA A 174 -2.06 -12.45 -21.49
CA ALA A 174 -1.08 -11.86 -20.59
C ALA A 174 -1.21 -12.37 -19.14
N ASP A 175 -2.42 -12.70 -18.70
CA ASP A 175 -2.66 -13.24 -17.36
C ASP A 175 -2.13 -14.68 -17.25
N LEU A 176 -2.29 -15.49 -18.30
CA LEU A 176 -1.71 -16.83 -18.36
C LEU A 176 -0.17 -16.77 -18.34
N ALA A 177 0.42 -15.90 -19.17
CA ALA A 177 1.87 -15.72 -19.20
C ALA A 177 2.43 -15.21 -17.86
N TRP A 178 1.67 -14.35 -17.16
CA TRP A 178 2.03 -13.92 -15.81
C TRP A 178 2.00 -15.08 -14.82
N LEU A 179 0.94 -15.88 -14.82
CA LEU A 179 0.82 -17.06 -13.96
C LEU A 179 1.96 -18.07 -14.19
N GLU A 180 2.26 -18.40 -15.44
CA GLU A 180 3.33 -19.34 -15.79
C GLU A 180 4.69 -18.91 -15.25
N ARG A 181 4.97 -17.60 -15.25
CA ARG A 181 6.23 -17.03 -14.80
C ARG A 181 6.28 -16.89 -13.28
N TRP A 182 5.21 -16.35 -12.71
CA TRP A 182 5.21 -15.85 -11.35
C TRP A 182 4.47 -16.79 -10.43
N TRP A 183 3.31 -17.34 -10.77
CA TRP A 183 2.55 -18.24 -9.87
C TRP A 183 2.41 -19.66 -10.44
N PRO A 184 3.53 -20.39 -10.72
CA PRO A 184 3.45 -21.69 -11.34
C PRO A 184 2.90 -22.74 -10.36
N GLY A 185 1.90 -23.49 -10.79
CA GLY A 185 1.36 -24.62 -10.03
C GLY A 185 -0.16 -24.75 -10.17
N PRO A 186 -0.72 -25.87 -9.67
CA PRO A 186 -2.16 -26.05 -9.58
C PRO A 186 -2.77 -25.24 -8.42
N GLY A 187 -4.09 -25.13 -8.40
CA GLY A 187 -4.83 -24.47 -7.31
C GLY A 187 -5.08 -22.98 -7.53
N ARG A 188 -5.26 -22.26 -6.42
CA ARG A 188 -5.65 -20.85 -6.41
C ARG A 188 -4.43 -19.94 -6.56
N ALA A 189 -4.55 -18.93 -7.42
CA ALA A 189 -3.52 -17.95 -7.70
C ALA A 189 -4.08 -16.52 -7.77
N GLU A 190 -3.28 -15.57 -7.32
CA GLU A 190 -3.57 -14.13 -7.34
C GLU A 190 -2.75 -13.48 -8.45
N ILE A 191 -3.42 -13.07 -9.53
CA ILE A 191 -2.78 -12.54 -10.73
C ILE A 191 -2.41 -11.07 -10.51
N GLY A 192 -1.16 -10.84 -10.12
CA GLY A 192 -0.61 -9.53 -9.77
C GLY A 192 -0.31 -8.60 -10.95
N ARG A 193 -0.57 -8.99 -12.20
CA ARG A 193 -0.18 -8.23 -13.40
C ARG A 193 -0.63 -6.76 -13.36
N ALA A 194 -1.86 -6.49 -12.94
CA ALA A 194 -2.36 -5.11 -12.84
C ALA A 194 -1.58 -4.27 -11.81
N ARG A 195 -1.01 -4.91 -10.78
CA ARG A 195 -0.17 -4.27 -9.77
C ARG A 195 1.23 -4.00 -10.32
N ASP A 196 1.78 -4.92 -11.13
CA ASP A 196 3.04 -4.70 -11.85
C ASP A 196 2.91 -3.50 -12.81
N GLU A 197 1.81 -3.44 -13.57
CA GLU A 197 1.48 -2.35 -14.48
C GLU A 197 1.36 -1.01 -13.72
N ALA A 198 0.56 -0.97 -12.64
CA ALA A 198 0.39 0.21 -11.81
C ALA A 198 1.72 0.70 -11.18
N TRP A 199 2.52 -0.21 -10.64
CA TRP A 199 3.83 0.14 -10.07
C TRP A 199 4.78 0.68 -11.14
N ALA A 200 4.84 0.04 -12.32
CA ALA A 200 5.67 0.50 -13.42
C ALA A 200 5.26 1.89 -13.91
N GLU A 201 3.96 2.17 -14.01
CA GLU A 201 3.43 3.49 -14.34
C GLU A 201 3.83 4.54 -13.30
N ALA A 202 3.69 4.24 -12.01
CA ALA A 202 4.11 5.15 -10.94
C ALA A 202 5.62 5.45 -11.00
N VAL A 203 6.46 4.42 -11.17
CA VAL A 203 7.91 4.56 -11.33
C VAL A 203 8.27 5.40 -12.55
N ALA A 204 7.53 5.25 -13.67
CA ALA A 204 7.80 5.98 -14.90
C ALA A 204 7.65 7.50 -14.77
N THR A 205 6.88 7.97 -13.78
CA THR A 205 6.74 9.42 -13.49
C THR A 205 7.98 10.03 -12.81
N VAL A 206 8.91 9.20 -12.34
CA VAL A 206 10.13 9.63 -11.64
C VAL A 206 11.27 9.82 -12.66
N ASP A 207 11.72 11.05 -12.86
CA ASP A 207 12.87 11.36 -13.73
C ASP A 207 14.20 10.97 -13.06
N ARG A 208 14.32 11.30 -11.77
CA ARG A 208 15.52 11.01 -10.99
C ARG A 208 15.22 11.01 -9.50
N GLY A 209 15.49 9.90 -8.84
CA GLY A 209 15.21 9.74 -7.42
C GLY A 209 14.93 8.29 -7.05
N LEU A 210 14.11 8.10 -6.03
CA LEU A 210 13.77 6.78 -5.51
C LEU A 210 12.26 6.60 -5.52
N ALA A 211 11.78 5.46 -5.99
CA ALA A 211 10.41 5.01 -5.80
C ALA A 211 10.41 3.85 -4.80
N VAL A 212 9.52 3.90 -3.80
CA VAL A 212 9.39 2.85 -2.79
C VAL A 212 7.93 2.43 -2.66
N ALA A 213 7.67 1.13 -2.77
CA ALA A 213 6.39 0.51 -2.37
C ALA A 213 6.59 -0.29 -1.08
N VAL A 214 5.64 -0.20 -0.16
CA VAL A 214 5.65 -0.90 1.13
C VAL A 214 4.31 -1.60 1.33
N ASP A 215 4.30 -2.93 1.34
CA ASP A 215 3.06 -3.70 1.38
C ASP A 215 3.22 -5.02 2.14
N TYR A 216 2.08 -5.61 2.56
CA TYR A 216 2.04 -7.03 2.90
C TYR A 216 2.40 -7.83 1.65
N ALA A 217 3.47 -8.62 1.72
CA ALA A 217 4.07 -9.15 0.51
C ALA A 217 4.62 -10.56 0.67
N HIS A 218 4.87 -11.19 -0.47
CA HIS A 218 5.60 -12.44 -0.58
C HIS A 218 6.44 -12.44 -1.87
N VAL A 219 7.34 -13.41 -1.97
CA VAL A 219 8.13 -13.70 -3.17
C VAL A 219 7.82 -15.11 -3.68
N LEU A 220 8.26 -15.46 -4.89
CA LEU A 220 8.06 -16.75 -5.53
C LEU A 220 8.24 -17.95 -4.58
N GLU A 221 9.32 -17.98 -3.81
CA GLU A 221 9.68 -19.09 -2.92
C GLU A 221 8.77 -19.20 -1.69
N ALA A 222 8.02 -18.16 -1.37
CA ALA A 222 7.18 -18.05 -0.17
C ALA A 222 5.69 -17.78 -0.50
N ARG A 223 5.26 -18.06 -1.74
CA ARG A 223 3.88 -17.82 -2.17
C ARG A 223 2.87 -18.61 -1.33
N PRO A 224 1.82 -17.95 -0.80
CA PRO A 224 0.79 -18.62 -0.03
C PRO A 224 -0.01 -19.60 -0.91
N PRO A 225 -0.05 -20.91 -0.60
CA PRO A 225 -0.65 -21.92 -1.49
C PRO A 225 -2.17 -21.76 -1.70
N TYR A 226 -2.84 -20.95 -0.88
CA TYR A 226 -4.27 -20.69 -0.96
C TYR A 226 -4.61 -19.23 -1.28
N GLY A 227 -3.61 -18.43 -1.69
CA GLY A 227 -3.75 -16.99 -1.78
C GLY A 227 -3.91 -16.32 -0.41
N THR A 228 -4.20 -15.03 -0.44
CA THR A 228 -4.29 -14.11 0.70
C THR A 228 -5.48 -13.14 0.61
N LEU A 229 -6.26 -13.21 -0.46
CA LEU A 229 -7.45 -12.38 -0.67
C LEU A 229 -8.36 -12.44 0.56
N THR A 230 -8.56 -11.28 1.17
CA THR A 230 -9.33 -11.16 2.40
C THR A 230 -10.11 -9.86 2.42
N GLY A 231 -11.08 -9.78 3.32
CA GLY A 231 -11.86 -8.59 3.58
C GLY A 231 -11.56 -8.04 4.97
N PHE A 232 -11.66 -6.73 5.16
CA PHE A 232 -11.59 -6.13 6.49
C PHE A 232 -12.73 -5.16 6.73
N ARG A 233 -13.31 -5.28 7.93
CA ARG A 233 -14.44 -4.45 8.35
C ARG A 233 -14.32 -4.15 9.83
N ALA A 234 -14.32 -2.87 10.20
CA ALA A 234 -14.17 -2.45 11.59
C ALA A 234 -12.91 -3.03 12.28
N GLY A 235 -11.80 -3.10 11.53
CA GLY A 235 -10.50 -3.62 12.01
C GLY A 235 -10.47 -5.12 12.28
N ARG A 236 -11.40 -5.86 11.68
CA ARG A 236 -11.46 -7.32 11.77
C ARG A 236 -11.41 -7.92 10.38
N GLU A 237 -10.63 -8.97 10.26
CA GLU A 237 -10.63 -9.83 9.09
C GLU A 237 -11.99 -10.52 8.95
N VAL A 238 -12.51 -10.52 7.73
CA VAL A 238 -13.80 -11.10 7.31
C VAL A 238 -13.63 -11.73 5.92
N PRO A 239 -14.53 -12.63 5.50
CA PRO A 239 -14.55 -13.07 4.11
C PRO A 239 -14.64 -11.87 3.14
N PRO A 240 -13.92 -11.90 2.00
CA PRO A 240 -13.95 -10.81 1.04
C PRO A 240 -15.32 -10.74 0.36
N VAL A 241 -15.98 -9.59 0.45
CA VAL A 241 -17.27 -9.33 -0.20
C VAL A 241 -17.17 -8.02 -0.99
N PRO A 242 -17.29 -8.07 -2.33
CA PRO A 242 -17.14 -6.89 -3.18
C PRO A 242 -18.44 -6.07 -3.27
N ASP A 243 -18.99 -5.67 -2.13
CA ASP A 243 -20.21 -4.86 -2.02
C ASP A 243 -19.97 -3.42 -1.55
N GLY A 244 -18.70 -3.08 -1.27
CA GLY A 244 -18.25 -1.79 -0.73
C GLY A 244 -18.31 -1.70 0.80
N THR A 245 -18.73 -2.75 1.51
CA THR A 245 -18.85 -2.74 2.98
C THR A 245 -17.56 -3.14 3.70
N CYS A 246 -16.63 -3.79 3.00
CA CYS A 246 -15.32 -4.14 3.52
C CYS A 246 -14.22 -3.70 2.57
N ASP A 247 -13.03 -3.48 3.13
CA ASP A 247 -11.81 -3.31 2.38
C ASP A 247 -11.36 -4.67 1.88
N VAL A 248 -11.25 -4.84 0.56
CA VAL A 248 -10.86 -6.10 -0.07
C VAL A 248 -9.42 -5.94 -0.54
N THR A 249 -8.52 -6.74 0.02
CA THR A 249 -7.09 -6.65 -0.21
C THR A 249 -6.48 -8.05 -0.38
N ALA A 250 -5.29 -8.13 -0.95
CA ALA A 250 -4.47 -9.33 -1.02
C ALA A 250 -2.99 -8.95 -0.97
N HIS A 251 -2.16 -9.78 -0.35
CA HIS A 251 -0.71 -9.60 -0.32
C HIS A 251 -0.12 -9.48 -1.74
N VAL A 252 1.02 -8.81 -1.84
CA VAL A 252 1.64 -8.44 -3.11
C VAL A 252 2.80 -9.39 -3.44
N ALA A 253 2.79 -9.92 -4.67
CA ALA A 253 3.94 -10.59 -5.26
C ALA A 253 5.01 -9.54 -5.65
N LEU A 254 5.72 -8.98 -4.66
CA LEU A 254 6.63 -7.84 -4.89
C LEU A 254 7.80 -8.18 -5.82
N ASP A 255 8.17 -9.45 -5.91
CA ASP A 255 9.15 -9.96 -6.88
C ASP A 255 8.69 -9.79 -8.33
N ALA A 256 7.39 -9.88 -8.59
CA ALA A 256 6.81 -9.64 -9.91
C ALA A 256 6.82 -8.13 -10.27
N CYS A 257 6.56 -7.26 -9.29
CA CYS A 257 6.60 -5.81 -9.46
C CYS A 257 8.04 -5.27 -9.61
N ALA A 258 9.06 -6.02 -9.19
CA ALA A 258 10.43 -5.55 -9.14
C ALA A 258 10.99 -5.26 -10.55
N GLY A 259 11.31 -3.99 -10.81
CA GLY A 259 11.99 -3.55 -12.01
C GLY A 259 13.50 -3.85 -11.98
N SER A 260 14.18 -3.51 -13.08
CA SER A 260 15.64 -3.69 -13.14
C SER A 260 16.34 -2.82 -12.09
N GLY A 261 17.25 -3.42 -11.32
CA GLY A 261 17.98 -2.74 -10.25
C GLY A 261 17.18 -2.48 -8.98
N ALA A 262 15.94 -2.97 -8.90
CA ALA A 262 15.16 -2.93 -7.68
C ALA A 262 15.81 -3.75 -6.55
N VAL A 263 15.59 -3.30 -5.32
CA VAL A 263 16.02 -3.96 -4.09
C VAL A 263 14.78 -4.32 -3.28
N LEU A 264 14.68 -5.59 -2.86
CA LEU A 264 13.66 -6.07 -1.93
C LEU A 264 14.27 -6.25 -0.55
N VAL A 265 13.69 -5.61 0.47
CA VAL A 265 14.06 -5.80 1.87
C VAL A 265 12.81 -5.87 2.74
N SER A 266 12.91 -6.43 3.95
CA SER A 266 11.83 -6.32 4.92
C SER A 266 11.74 -4.91 5.52
N GLN A 267 10.57 -4.52 5.99
CA GLN A 267 10.35 -3.26 6.70
C GLN A 267 11.30 -3.13 7.88
N ARG A 268 11.52 -4.21 8.63
CA ARG A 268 12.50 -4.21 9.72
C ARG A 268 13.91 -3.85 9.25
N GLU A 269 14.37 -4.39 8.12
CA GLU A 269 15.69 -4.07 7.57
C GLU A 269 15.75 -2.63 7.07
N ALA A 270 14.74 -2.18 6.32
CA ALA A 270 14.63 -0.81 5.84
C ALA A 270 14.62 0.20 6.99
N LEU A 271 13.76 0.01 7.99
CA LEU A 271 13.65 0.88 9.14
C LEU A 271 14.92 0.86 9.99
N THR A 272 15.58 -0.29 10.14
CA THR A 272 16.90 -0.38 10.81
C THR A 272 17.96 0.41 10.05
N ALA A 273 18.01 0.30 8.72
CA ALA A 273 18.92 1.09 7.88
C ALA A 273 18.62 2.60 7.91
N LEU A 274 17.37 2.95 8.20
CA LEU A 274 16.91 4.30 8.50
C LEU A 274 17.03 4.65 9.98
N GLY A 275 17.74 3.87 10.81
CA GLY A 275 18.04 4.22 12.21
C GLY A 275 16.88 4.10 13.20
N VAL A 276 15.79 3.43 12.83
CA VAL A 276 14.75 3.02 13.80
C VAL A 276 15.28 1.82 14.58
N SER A 277 15.32 1.92 15.90
CA SER A 277 15.85 0.88 16.77
C SER A 277 14.98 0.68 18.00
N GLY A 278 14.57 -0.56 18.24
CA GLY A 278 13.90 -0.99 19.47
C GLY A 278 14.86 -1.28 20.63
N ALA A 279 16.14 -0.90 20.52
CA ALA A 279 17.11 -1.10 21.59
C ALA A 279 16.71 -0.32 22.84
N ARG A 280 16.79 -0.97 24.01
CA ARG A 280 16.46 -0.32 25.28
C ARG A 280 17.45 0.83 25.57
N PRO A 281 16.97 1.99 26.04
CA PRO A 281 17.85 3.06 26.45
C PRO A 281 18.77 2.62 27.61
N PRO A 282 19.97 3.22 27.74
CA PRO A 282 20.88 2.91 28.84
C PRO A 282 20.23 3.11 30.21
N LEU A 283 20.34 2.11 31.09
CA LEU A 283 19.71 2.15 32.42
C LEU A 283 20.18 3.34 33.27
N ALA A 284 21.41 3.84 33.05
CA ALA A 284 21.92 5.02 33.74
C ALA A 284 21.02 6.26 33.58
N LEU A 285 20.30 6.38 32.45
CA LEU A 285 19.34 7.46 32.23
C LEU A 285 18.18 7.39 33.24
N ALA A 286 17.79 6.20 33.71
CA ALA A 286 16.73 6.08 34.72
C ALA A 286 17.07 6.79 36.03
N THR A 287 18.37 7.04 36.29
CA THR A 287 18.84 7.82 37.44
C THR A 287 19.18 9.27 37.07
N SER A 288 19.86 9.50 35.95
CA SER A 288 20.34 10.85 35.58
C SER A 288 19.29 11.73 34.90
N ASP A 289 18.36 11.13 34.14
CA ASP A 289 17.21 11.78 33.50
C ASP A 289 16.04 10.79 33.40
N PRO A 290 15.31 10.55 34.51
CA PRO A 290 14.24 9.55 34.54
C PRO A 290 13.15 9.83 33.48
N ALA A 291 12.84 11.09 33.23
CA ALA A 291 11.84 11.47 32.24
C ALA A 291 12.33 11.19 30.81
N GLY A 292 13.61 11.47 30.52
CA GLY A 292 14.25 11.10 29.26
C GLY A 292 14.32 9.60 29.05
N TYR A 293 14.62 8.82 30.10
CA TYR A 293 14.59 7.36 30.04
C TYR A 293 13.21 6.83 29.66
N VAL A 294 12.13 7.31 30.31
CA VAL A 294 10.76 6.87 30.00
C VAL A 294 10.38 7.24 28.56
N ARG A 295 10.71 8.45 28.10
CA ARG A 295 10.48 8.83 26.68
C ARG A 295 11.23 7.92 25.73
N ALA A 296 12.52 7.67 25.98
CA ALA A 296 13.33 6.81 25.13
C ALA A 296 12.85 5.35 25.14
N LEU A 297 12.35 4.87 26.28
CA LEU A 297 11.79 3.52 26.40
C LEU A 297 10.46 3.39 25.64
N ALA A 298 9.61 4.42 25.67
CA ALA A 298 8.39 4.47 24.86
C ALA A 298 8.73 4.42 23.36
N CYS A 299 9.68 5.24 22.90
CA CYS A 299 10.16 5.20 21.51
C CYS A 299 10.71 3.81 21.13
N ALA A 300 11.45 3.15 22.03
CA ALA A 300 11.95 1.80 21.79
C ALA A 300 10.82 0.77 21.65
N GLY A 301 9.73 0.91 22.42
CA GLY A 301 8.53 0.08 22.30
C GLY A 301 7.82 0.26 20.96
N GLU A 302 7.63 1.50 20.52
CA GLU A 302 7.05 1.82 19.21
C GLU A 302 7.92 1.29 18.05
N ALA A 303 9.24 1.46 18.15
CA ALA A 303 10.18 0.91 17.18
C ALA A 303 10.13 -0.63 17.14
N ALA A 304 9.95 -1.28 18.29
CA ALA A 304 9.82 -2.72 18.37
C ALA A 304 8.53 -3.23 17.69
N GLU A 305 7.42 -2.48 17.78
CA GLU A 305 6.17 -2.80 17.05
C GLU A 305 6.39 -2.72 15.52
N LEU A 306 6.96 -1.61 15.03
CA LEU A 306 7.24 -1.40 13.60
C LEU A 306 8.20 -2.43 13.00
N THR A 307 9.04 -3.05 13.83
CA THR A 307 10.09 -4.00 13.41
C THR A 307 9.80 -5.42 13.87
N ALA A 308 8.63 -5.70 14.44
CA ALA A 308 8.27 -7.02 14.96
C ALA A 308 8.18 -8.08 13.86
N ARG A 309 8.61 -9.32 14.19
CA ARG A 309 8.34 -10.50 13.35
C ARG A 309 6.92 -11.00 13.62
N GLY A 310 6.26 -11.53 12.60
CA GLY A 310 4.84 -11.89 12.63
C GLY A 310 3.92 -10.66 12.70
N GLY A 311 4.41 -9.49 12.31
CA GLY A 311 3.70 -8.21 12.38
C GLY A 311 4.25 -7.21 11.37
N LEU A 312 4.20 -5.91 11.70
CA LEU A 312 4.58 -4.83 10.77
C LEU A 312 6.00 -4.95 10.22
N GLY A 313 6.94 -5.53 10.97
CA GLY A 313 8.31 -5.69 10.51
C GLY A 313 8.50 -6.66 9.35
N ASP A 314 7.47 -7.44 9.00
CA ASP A 314 7.51 -8.42 7.90
C ASP A 314 6.94 -7.87 6.58
N PHE A 315 6.46 -6.62 6.56
CA PHE A 315 6.11 -5.94 5.32
C PHE A 315 7.31 -5.94 4.37
N GLY A 316 7.05 -6.09 3.07
CA GLY A 316 8.07 -5.97 2.04
C GLY A 316 8.24 -4.51 1.63
N TRP A 317 9.48 -4.09 1.44
CA TRP A 317 9.84 -2.82 0.82
C TRP A 317 10.45 -3.14 -0.55
N LEU A 318 9.77 -2.68 -1.60
CA LEU A 318 10.29 -2.67 -2.96
C LEU A 318 10.86 -1.29 -3.25
N VAL A 319 12.20 -1.23 -3.35
CA VAL A 319 12.92 0.01 -3.60
C VAL A 319 13.46 0.03 -5.03
N GLN A 320 12.96 0.95 -5.85
CA GLN A 320 13.35 1.14 -7.25
C GLN A 320 14.16 2.44 -7.41
N PRO A 321 15.49 2.35 -7.60
CA PRO A 321 16.29 3.53 -7.94
C PRO A 321 16.02 3.97 -9.37
N VAL A 322 15.95 5.30 -9.59
CA VAL A 322 15.84 5.91 -10.92
C VAL A 322 16.91 6.99 -11.06
N GLY A 323 17.96 6.70 -11.83
CA GLY A 323 19.05 7.66 -12.06
C GLY A 323 19.85 8.07 -10.81
N VAL A 324 19.79 7.25 -9.75
CA VAL A 324 20.50 7.38 -8.47
C VAL A 324 21.06 6.02 -8.02
N ALA A 325 21.94 6.00 -7.03
CA ALA A 325 22.40 4.75 -6.43
C ALA A 325 21.26 3.96 -5.77
N PRO A 326 21.31 2.60 -5.79
CA PRO A 326 20.35 1.76 -5.08
C PRO A 326 20.41 2.00 -3.57
N TRP A 327 19.28 1.76 -2.90
CA TRP A 327 19.17 1.81 -1.45
C TRP A 327 18.29 0.66 -0.95
N PRO A 328 18.60 0.02 0.19
CA PRO A 328 19.89 0.10 0.92
C PRO A 328 21.07 -0.37 0.06
N ALA A 329 22.25 0.19 0.33
CA ALA A 329 23.48 -0.09 -0.41
C ALA A 329 24.13 -1.42 -0.02
#